data_AF-A0A8C2NM70-F1
#
_entry.id   AF-A0A8C2NM70-F1
#
_cell.length_a   1.000
_cell.length_b   1.000
_cell.length_c   1.000
_cell.angle_alpha   90.00
_cell.angle_beta   90.00
_cell.angle_gamma   90.00
#
_symmetry.space_group_name_H-M   'P 1'
#
loop_
_entity.id
_entity.type
_entity.pdbx_description
1 polymer ?
#
loop_
_entity_poly.entity_id
_entity_poly.type
_entity_poly.pdbx_seq_one_letter_code
_entity_poly.pdbx_strand_id
1 'polypeptide(L)'
;TVKLFLYQNSCLNQHKFFLFLNRVIPNFYVHHNLIVLQRNGNSEKELPRIRVEISNSEPGNPVIHFILLFSRQGKLRLQKWYTTLPDKERKKITREIVQIILSRGQRTSSFVDWKELKLVYKRYASLYFCCAVENQDNELLTLEIVHRYVELLDKYFGNVCELDIIFNFEKAYFILDEFIIGGEIQETSKKSAVKAIEDSDMLQEIRDP
;
A
#
# COMPACT_ATOMS: atom_id res chain seq x y z
N THR A 1 -12.37 15.27 -16.51
CA THR A 1 -12.74 14.24 -15.52
C THR A 1 -11.60 14.04 -14.57
N VAL A 2 -11.72 14.48 -13.32
CA VAL A 2 -10.70 14.23 -12.28
C VAL A 2 -11.00 12.84 -11.72
N LYS A 3 -10.14 11.85 -12.00
CA LYS A 3 -10.22 10.52 -11.39
C LYS A 3 -9.78 10.64 -9.94
N LEU A 4 -10.60 10.16 -9.01
CA LEU A 4 -10.28 10.20 -7.60
C LEU A 4 -10.56 8.84 -6.99
N PHE A 5 -9.50 8.14 -6.62
CA PHE A 5 -9.55 6.79 -6.07
C PHE A 5 -10.12 6.84 -4.65
N LEU A 6 -11.37 6.44 -4.47
CA LEU A 6 -11.99 6.25 -3.16
C LEU A 6 -11.84 4.79 -2.74
N TYR A 7 -11.00 4.54 -1.72
CA TYR A 7 -10.94 3.25 -1.05
C TYR A 7 -11.78 3.31 0.23
N GLN A 8 -12.96 2.68 0.24
CA GLN A 8 -13.70 2.43 1.48
C GLN A 8 -12.95 1.37 2.28
N ASN A 9 -12.18 1.73 3.31
CA ASN A 9 -11.97 0.87 4.48
C ASN A 9 -11.36 1.64 5.67
N SER A 10 -12.09 1.60 6.80
CA SER A 10 -11.75 2.02 8.18
C SER A 10 -11.51 3.52 8.47
N CYS A 11 -12.17 4.02 9.53
CA CYS A 11 -12.19 5.43 9.97
C CYS A 11 -10.81 6.07 10.21
N LEU A 12 -9.74 5.30 10.44
CA LEU A 12 -8.38 5.85 10.62
C LEU A 12 -7.78 6.41 9.32
N ASN A 13 -8.25 5.98 8.14
CA ASN A 13 -7.79 6.50 6.85
C ASN A 13 -8.62 7.68 6.32
N GLN A 14 -9.72 8.04 6.97
CA GLN A 14 -10.54 9.18 6.53
C GLN A 14 -9.78 10.49 6.63
N HIS A 15 -8.91 10.66 7.62
CA HIS A 15 -8.17 11.91 7.81
C HIS A 15 -7.05 12.09 6.77
N LYS A 16 -6.31 11.03 6.43
CA LYS A 16 -5.31 11.07 5.34
C LYS A 16 -5.98 11.20 3.97
N PHE A 17 -7.10 10.52 3.77
CA PHE A 17 -7.92 10.66 2.57
C PHE A 17 -8.49 12.08 2.42
N PHE A 18 -8.98 12.67 3.50
CA PHE A 18 -9.46 14.06 3.54
C PHE A 18 -8.34 15.07 3.31
N LEU A 19 -7.13 14.82 3.85
CA LEU A 19 -5.95 15.65 3.60
C LEU A 19 -5.46 15.55 2.14
N PHE A 20 -5.43 14.35 1.58
CA PHE A 20 -5.13 14.12 0.15
C PHE A 20 -6.13 14.88 -0.74
N LEU A 21 -7.42 14.70 -0.46
CA LEU A 21 -8.47 15.40 -1.18
C LEU A 21 -8.39 16.91 -1.04
N ASN A 22 -8.06 17.46 0.14
CA ASN A 22 -7.92 18.91 0.34
C ASN A 22 -6.74 19.49 -0.45
N ARG A 23 -5.70 18.69 -0.68
CA ARG A 23 -4.53 19.08 -1.45
C ARG A 23 -4.83 19.14 -2.96
N VAL A 24 -5.71 18.27 -3.45
CA VAL A 24 -6.08 18.15 -4.88
C VAL A 24 -7.30 19.00 -5.22
N ILE A 25 -8.24 19.13 -4.28
CA ILE A 25 -9.49 19.87 -4.44
C ILE A 25 -9.70 20.76 -3.20
N PRO A 26 -9.40 22.06 -3.29
CA PRO A 26 -9.70 22.99 -2.19
C PRO A 26 -11.23 23.15 -2.03
N ASN A 27 -11.71 23.22 -0.78
CA ASN A 27 -13.11 23.50 -0.43
C ASN A 27 -14.11 22.40 -0.87
N PHE A 28 -13.87 21.14 -0.51
CA PHE A 28 -14.87 20.09 -0.61
C PHE A 28 -15.36 19.65 0.79
N TYR A 29 -16.53 19.03 0.86
CA TYR A 29 -17.04 18.34 2.03
C TYR A 29 -17.64 16.98 1.63
N VAL A 30 -17.72 16.05 2.57
CA VAL A 30 -18.32 14.72 2.32
C VAL A 30 -19.74 14.71 2.86
N HIS A 31 -20.72 14.37 2.02
CA HIS A 31 -22.13 14.28 2.39
C HIS A 31 -22.74 12.98 1.87
N HIS A 32 -23.23 12.11 2.75
CA HIS A 32 -23.77 10.79 2.38
C HIS A 32 -22.87 10.01 1.39
N ASN A 33 -21.57 9.90 1.70
CA ASN A 33 -20.55 9.25 0.85
C ASN A 33 -20.27 9.90 -0.51
N LEU A 34 -20.78 11.11 -0.76
CA LEU A 34 -20.46 11.92 -1.94
C LEU A 34 -19.48 13.02 -1.57
N ILE A 35 -18.48 13.25 -2.41
CA ILE A 35 -17.60 14.42 -2.34
C ILE A 35 -18.33 15.58 -3.00
N VAL A 36 -18.62 16.64 -2.24
CA VAL A 36 -19.34 17.84 -2.70
C VAL A 36 -18.38 19.03 -2.69
N LEU A 37 -18.31 19.77 -3.79
CA LEU A 37 -17.49 20.98 -3.89
C LEU A 37 -18.28 22.18 -3.36
N GLN A 38 -17.72 22.91 -2.41
CA GLN A 38 -18.31 24.11 -1.85
C GLN A 38 -17.83 25.33 -2.65
N ARG A 39 -18.78 26.09 -3.22
CA ARG A 39 -18.49 27.34 -3.91
C ARG A 39 -18.68 28.51 -2.94
N ASN A 40 -17.70 29.40 -2.85
CA ASN A 40 -17.91 30.71 -2.24
C ASN A 40 -18.77 31.55 -3.19
N GLY A 41 -20.03 31.78 -2.84
CA GLY A 41 -20.89 32.79 -3.49
C GLY A 41 -22.27 32.29 -3.93
N ASN A 42 -23.30 32.99 -3.46
CA ASN A 42 -24.72 32.80 -3.77
C ASN A 42 -25.01 32.94 -5.28
N SER A 43 -25.22 31.82 -5.97
CA SER A 43 -26.10 31.75 -7.14
C SER A 43 -26.30 30.28 -7.54
N GLU A 44 -27.55 29.82 -7.43
CA GLU A 44 -28.00 28.49 -7.86
C GLU A 44 -27.79 28.33 -9.37
N LYS A 45 -26.66 27.74 -9.75
CA LYS A 45 -26.51 27.02 -11.02
C LYS A 45 -26.07 25.62 -10.65
N GLU A 46 -26.81 24.61 -11.11
CA GLU A 46 -26.50 23.19 -10.89
C GLU A 46 -25.01 22.94 -11.16
N LEU A 47 -24.26 22.61 -10.10
CA LEU A 47 -22.88 22.14 -10.23
C LEU A 47 -22.89 20.79 -10.95
N PRO A 48 -21.90 20.50 -11.81
CA PRO A 48 -21.77 19.17 -12.38
C PRO A 48 -21.59 18.18 -11.23
N ARG A 49 -22.53 17.25 -11.06
CA ARG A 49 -22.34 16.09 -10.19
C ARG A 49 -21.13 15.33 -10.74
N ILE A 50 -19.97 15.47 -10.12
CA ILE A 50 -18.81 14.67 -10.48
C ILE A 50 -19.15 13.25 -10.05
N ARG A 51 -19.55 12.42 -11.02
CA ARG A 51 -19.67 10.98 -10.83
C ARG A 51 -18.27 10.48 -10.57
N VAL A 52 -17.98 10.08 -9.34
CA VAL A 52 -16.74 9.34 -9.04
C VAL A 52 -16.94 7.96 -9.67
N GLU A 53 -16.35 7.76 -10.83
CA GLU A 53 -16.23 6.44 -11.40
C GLU A 53 -15.17 5.71 -10.58
N ILE A 54 -15.59 4.64 -9.89
CA ILE A 54 -14.68 3.59 -9.46
C ILE A 54 -14.13 3.03 -10.76
N SER A 55 -12.96 3.51 -11.20
CA SER A 55 -12.29 2.87 -12.31
C SER A 55 -11.87 1.49 -11.82
N ASN A 56 -12.34 0.46 -12.51
CA ASN A 56 -11.64 -0.82 -12.49
C ASN A 56 -10.15 -0.53 -12.69
N SER A 57 -9.30 -1.21 -11.93
CA SER A 57 -7.85 -1.24 -12.14
C SER A 57 -7.54 -1.26 -13.64
N GLU A 58 -6.48 -0.57 -14.08
CA GLU A 58 -6.05 -0.74 -15.47
C GLU A 58 -5.89 -2.23 -15.75
N PRO A 59 -6.49 -2.77 -16.83
CA PRO A 59 -6.48 -4.20 -17.09
C PRO A 59 -5.03 -4.69 -17.18
N GLY A 60 -4.59 -5.43 -16.16
CA GLY A 60 -3.24 -5.97 -16.06
C GLY A 60 -2.49 -5.66 -14.75
N ASN A 61 -2.93 -4.69 -13.93
CA ASN A 61 -2.31 -4.45 -12.63
C ASN A 61 -2.83 -5.44 -11.57
N PRO A 62 -1.93 -6.07 -10.79
CA PRO A 62 -2.32 -7.07 -9.80
C PRO A 62 -3.02 -6.43 -8.60
N VAL A 63 -4.04 -7.10 -8.07
CA VAL A 63 -4.75 -6.68 -6.85
C VAL A 63 -4.15 -7.39 -5.64
N ILE A 64 -3.44 -6.63 -4.81
CA ILE A 64 -2.73 -7.18 -3.65
C ILE A 64 -3.66 -7.24 -2.44
N HIS A 65 -3.89 -8.43 -1.90
CA HIS A 65 -4.71 -8.63 -0.69
C HIS A 65 -3.96 -8.29 0.60
N PHE A 66 -2.68 -8.67 0.66
CA PHE A 66 -1.81 -8.34 1.78
C PHE A 66 -0.33 -8.45 1.39
N ILE A 67 0.50 -7.78 2.18
CA ILE A 67 1.97 -7.81 2.09
C ILE A 67 2.51 -8.18 3.47
N LEU A 68 3.42 -9.15 3.50
CA LEU A 68 4.11 -9.61 4.71
C LEU A 68 5.63 -9.51 4.49
N LEU A 69 6.32 -8.92 5.46
CA LEU A 69 7.78 -9.01 5.60
C LEU A 69 8.09 -9.82 6.84
N PHE A 70 8.92 -10.85 6.69
CA PHE A 70 9.37 -11.66 7.83
C PHE A 70 10.81 -12.12 7.66
N SER A 71 11.49 -12.29 8.78
CA SER A 71 12.87 -12.76 8.81
C SER A 71 12.98 -14.25 8.49
N ARG A 72 14.20 -14.72 8.24
CA ARG A 72 14.53 -16.16 8.18
C ARG A 72 14.11 -16.95 9.43
N GLN A 73 13.97 -16.30 10.58
CA GLN A 73 13.50 -16.90 11.83
C GLN A 73 11.96 -16.95 11.93
N GLY A 74 11.23 -16.46 10.92
CA GLY A 74 9.77 -16.36 10.93
C GLY A 74 9.22 -15.20 11.74
N LYS A 75 10.07 -14.30 12.24
CA LYS A 75 9.64 -13.09 12.93
C LYS A 75 9.10 -12.07 11.92
N LEU A 76 7.84 -11.70 12.08
CA LEU A 76 7.16 -10.69 11.28
C LEU A 76 7.75 -9.30 11.56
N ARG A 77 8.05 -8.54 10.51
CA ARG A 77 8.58 -7.17 10.55
C ARG A 77 7.59 -6.14 10.04
N LEU A 78 6.80 -6.51 9.04
CA LEU A 78 5.72 -5.67 8.51
C LEU A 78 4.57 -6.57 8.07
N GLN A 79 3.34 -6.13 8.33
CA GLN A 79 2.14 -6.69 7.72
C GLN A 79 1.21 -5.56 7.28
N LYS A 80 0.80 -5.58 6.02
CA LYS A 80 -0.20 -4.67 5.48
C LYS A 80 -1.32 -5.50 4.88
N TRP A 81 -2.55 -5.26 5.32
CA TRP A 81 -3.74 -5.95 4.86
C TRP A 81 -4.62 -4.94 4.11
N TYR A 82 -4.92 -5.21 2.85
CA TYR A 82 -5.81 -4.40 2.02
C TYR A 82 -7.24 -4.96 2.03
N THR A 83 -7.40 -6.24 2.38
CA THR A 83 -8.70 -6.85 2.67
C THR A 83 -9.00 -6.83 4.18
N THR A 84 -10.23 -6.47 4.52
CA THR A 84 -10.71 -6.45 5.91
C THR A 84 -10.92 -7.86 6.43
N LEU A 85 -10.12 -8.28 7.40
CA LEU A 85 -10.20 -9.58 8.07
C LEU A 85 -10.11 -9.43 9.59
N PRO A 86 -10.70 -10.34 10.39
CA PRO A 86 -10.52 -10.37 11.84
C PRO A 86 -9.04 -10.63 12.23
N ASP A 87 -8.57 -10.02 13.33
CA ASP A 87 -7.17 -10.18 13.78
C ASP A 87 -6.78 -11.65 14.06
N LYS A 88 -7.74 -12.45 14.56
CA LYS A 88 -7.54 -13.88 14.81
C LYS A 88 -7.21 -14.62 13.52
N GLU A 89 -7.90 -14.27 12.45
CA GLU A 89 -7.72 -14.88 11.13
C GLU A 89 -6.42 -14.40 10.48
N ARG A 90 -6.13 -13.09 10.54
CA ARG A 90 -4.84 -12.52 10.08
C ARG A 90 -3.65 -13.25 10.72
N LYS A 91 -3.68 -13.42 12.06
CA LYS A 91 -2.63 -14.17 12.78
C LYS A 91 -2.52 -15.64 12.33
N LYS A 92 -3.63 -16.30 12.02
CA LYS A 92 -3.63 -17.68 11.51
C LYS A 92 -2.99 -17.75 10.13
N ILE A 93 -3.43 -16.89 9.21
CA ILE A 93 -2.92 -16.80 7.84
C ILE A 93 -1.42 -16.47 7.84
N THR A 94 -0.98 -15.47 8.61
CA THR A 94 0.44 -15.12 8.69
C THR A 94 1.30 -16.30 9.12
N ARG A 95 0.90 -17.05 10.16
CA ARG A 95 1.66 -18.23 10.60
C ARG A 95 1.72 -19.31 9.53
N GLU A 96 0.59 -19.58 8.88
CA GLU A 96 0.47 -20.56 7.80
C GLU A 96 1.42 -20.21 6.64
N ILE A 97 1.38 -18.97 6.16
CA ILE A 97 2.20 -18.50 5.03
C ILE A 97 3.69 -18.49 5.36
N VAL A 98 4.06 -18.00 6.55
CA VAL A 98 5.47 -17.98 7.00
C VAL A 98 6.01 -19.41 7.05
N GLN A 99 5.25 -20.36 7.58
CA GLN A 99 5.65 -21.77 7.62
C GLN A 99 5.80 -22.35 6.21
N ILE A 100 4.85 -22.11 5.31
CA ILE A 100 4.91 -22.57 3.92
C ILE A 100 6.20 -22.04 3.25
N ILE A 101 6.43 -20.73 3.29
CA ILE A 101 7.55 -20.11 2.58
C ILE A 101 8.90 -20.52 3.16
N LEU A 102 9.05 -20.57 4.49
CA LEU A 102 10.31 -20.97 5.13
C LEU A 102 10.65 -22.45 4.93
N SER A 103 9.65 -23.31 4.68
CA SER A 103 9.87 -24.73 4.40
C SER A 103 10.32 -25.01 2.96
N ARG A 104 10.29 -24.01 2.07
CA ARG A 104 10.65 -24.17 0.65
C ARG A 104 12.16 -24.04 0.41
N GLY A 105 12.66 -24.86 -0.52
CA GLY A 105 14.06 -24.84 -0.96
C GLY A 105 14.41 -23.64 -1.85
N GLN A 106 15.69 -23.28 -1.94
CA GLN A 106 16.15 -22.09 -2.69
C GLN A 106 15.96 -22.18 -4.22
N ARG A 107 15.80 -23.39 -4.77
CA ARG A 107 15.64 -23.63 -6.22
C ARG A 107 14.18 -23.68 -6.67
N THR A 108 13.22 -23.46 -5.77
CA THR A 108 11.80 -23.42 -6.14
C THR A 108 11.43 -22.07 -6.74
N SER A 109 10.35 -22.04 -7.52
CA SER A 109 9.77 -20.78 -7.99
C SER A 109 9.43 -19.83 -6.83
N SER A 110 9.43 -18.54 -7.15
CA SER A 110 8.99 -17.44 -6.25
C SER A 110 7.47 -17.37 -6.09
N PHE A 111 6.75 -18.40 -6.54
CA PHE A 111 5.29 -18.44 -6.61
C PHE A 111 4.77 -19.69 -5.90
N VAL A 112 3.69 -19.54 -5.14
CA VAL A 112 3.01 -20.63 -4.44
C VAL A 112 1.51 -20.48 -4.61
N ASP A 113 0.86 -21.49 -5.18
CA ASP A 113 -0.59 -21.57 -5.16
C ASP A 113 -1.07 -21.83 -3.73
N TRP A 114 -1.90 -20.93 -3.20
CA TRP A 114 -2.40 -20.99 -1.82
C TRP A 114 -3.88 -20.65 -1.78
N LYS A 115 -4.71 -21.69 -1.65
CA LYS A 115 -6.17 -21.56 -1.71
C LYS A 115 -6.60 -20.94 -3.05
N GLU A 116 -7.43 -19.91 -3.02
CA GLU A 116 -7.91 -19.18 -4.20
C GLU A 116 -7.01 -17.99 -4.57
N LEU A 117 -5.85 -17.88 -3.92
CA LEU A 117 -4.87 -16.83 -4.17
C LEU A 117 -3.52 -17.42 -4.57
N LYS A 118 -2.68 -16.55 -5.12
CA LYS A 118 -1.30 -16.87 -5.43
C LYS A 118 -0.36 -16.05 -4.56
N LEU A 119 0.55 -16.73 -3.87
CA LEU A 119 1.59 -16.08 -3.09
C LEU A 119 2.80 -15.82 -3.97
N VAL A 120 3.21 -14.57 -4.04
CA VAL A 120 4.44 -14.13 -4.70
C VAL A 120 5.42 -13.72 -3.63
N TYR A 121 6.58 -14.37 -3.57
CA TYR A 121 7.57 -14.09 -2.53
C TYR A 121 9.00 -14.03 -3.05
N LYS A 122 9.81 -13.15 -2.44
CA LYS A 122 11.23 -13.01 -2.72
C LYS A 122 12.02 -12.81 -1.45
N ARG A 123 13.18 -13.45 -1.37
CA ARG A 123 14.14 -13.25 -0.29
C ARG A 123 15.18 -12.22 -0.69
N TYR A 124 15.35 -11.19 0.14
CA TYR A 124 16.44 -10.20 0.08
C TYR A 124 17.24 -10.27 1.39
N ALA A 125 18.50 -10.68 1.30
CA ALA A 125 19.35 -10.95 2.48
C ALA A 125 18.69 -11.89 3.52
N SER A 126 18.33 -11.39 4.70
CA SER A 126 17.66 -12.15 5.78
C SER A 126 16.13 -12.02 5.78
N LEU A 127 15.56 -11.16 4.93
CA LEU A 127 14.14 -10.86 4.88
C LEU A 127 13.45 -11.53 3.70
N TYR A 128 12.25 -12.02 3.95
CA TYR A 128 11.29 -12.49 2.97
C TYR A 128 10.21 -11.44 2.81
N PHE A 129 9.95 -11.07 1.56
CA PHE A 129 8.84 -10.23 1.15
C PHE A 129 7.83 -11.14 0.47
N CYS A 130 6.56 -11.08 0.88
CA CYS A 130 5.49 -11.90 0.34
C CYS A 130 4.25 -11.06 0.10
N CYS A 131 3.66 -11.19 -1.07
CA CYS A 131 2.37 -10.66 -1.44
C CYS A 131 1.41 -11.81 -1.74
N ALA A 132 0.12 -11.60 -1.50
CA ALA A 132 -0.93 -12.45 -2.04
C ALA A 132 -1.75 -11.67 -3.06
N VAL A 133 -1.93 -12.26 -4.25
CA VAL A 133 -2.65 -11.68 -5.39
C VAL A 133 -3.67 -12.67 -5.93
N GLU A 134 -4.56 -12.20 -6.81
CA GLU A 134 -5.56 -13.07 -7.43
C GLU A 134 -4.91 -14.07 -8.38
N ASN A 135 -5.54 -15.23 -8.59
CA ASN A 135 -4.97 -16.29 -9.43
C ASN A 135 -4.77 -15.88 -10.90
N GLN A 136 -5.54 -14.90 -11.35
CA GLN A 136 -5.52 -14.32 -12.71
C GLN A 136 -4.48 -13.21 -12.90
N ASP A 137 -3.89 -12.73 -11.80
CA ASP A 137 -2.92 -11.65 -11.84
C ASP A 137 -1.54 -12.11 -12.31
N ASN A 138 -0.80 -11.20 -12.94
CA ASN A 138 0.55 -11.47 -13.40
C ASN A 138 1.53 -11.49 -12.21
N GLU A 139 2.10 -12.66 -11.94
CA GLU A 139 3.00 -12.87 -10.81
C GLU A 139 4.35 -12.20 -11.00
N LEU A 140 4.83 -12.09 -12.24
CA LEU A 140 6.08 -11.41 -12.56
C LEU A 140 5.97 -9.91 -12.32
N LEU A 141 4.82 -9.32 -12.67
CA LEU A 141 4.55 -7.92 -12.36
C LEU A 141 4.47 -7.70 -10.84
N THR A 142 3.81 -8.60 -10.11
CA THR A 142 3.78 -8.55 -8.63
C THR A 142 5.19 -8.66 -8.03
N LEU A 143 6.05 -9.51 -8.61
CA LEU A 143 7.44 -9.64 -8.18
C LEU A 143 8.24 -8.35 -8.45
N GLU A 144 7.96 -7.66 -9.56
CA GLU A 144 8.54 -6.35 -9.86
C GLU A 144 8.07 -5.28 -8.85
N ILE A 145 6.80 -5.30 -8.44
CA ILE A 145 6.28 -4.40 -7.38
C ILE A 145 7.06 -4.62 -6.07
N VAL A 146 7.26 -5.89 -5.67
CA VAL A 146 8.07 -6.21 -4.48
C VAL A 146 9.48 -5.65 -4.62
N HIS A 147 10.11 -5.84 -5.79
CA HIS A 147 11.45 -5.32 -6.01
C HIS A 147 11.49 -3.79 -5.95
N ARG A 148 10.51 -3.12 -6.55
CA ARG A 148 10.39 -1.66 -6.53
C ARG A 148 10.26 -1.13 -5.11
N TYR A 149 9.49 -1.79 -4.25
CA TYR A 149 9.38 -1.41 -2.85
C TYR A 149 10.71 -1.54 -2.11
N VAL A 150 11.47 -2.61 -2.36
CA VAL A 150 12.83 -2.76 -1.79
C VAL A 150 13.77 -1.65 -2.27
N GLU A 151 13.70 -1.25 -3.54
CA GLU A 151 14.50 -0.13 -4.06
C GLU A 151 14.12 1.22 -3.44
N LEU A 152 12.84 1.44 -3.13
CA LEU A 152 12.38 2.64 -2.42
C LEU A 152 12.91 2.67 -0.98
N LEU A 153 12.86 1.53 -0.29
CA LEU A 153 13.45 1.38 1.05
C LEU A 153 14.97 1.64 1.02
N ASP A 154 15.67 1.05 0.06
CA ASP A 154 17.12 1.20 -0.08
C ASP A 154 17.53 2.65 -0.39
N LYS A 155 16.76 3.33 -1.23
CA LYS A 155 16.99 4.74 -1.56
C LYS A 155 16.72 5.66 -0.36
N TYR A 156 15.73 5.35 0.48
CA TYR A 156 15.41 6.16 1.66
C TYR A 156 16.41 5.93 2.80
N PHE A 157 16.72 4.68 3.16
CA PHE A 157 17.61 4.37 4.27
C PHE A 157 19.10 4.43 3.93
N GLY A 158 19.47 4.26 2.65
CA GLY A 158 20.85 4.23 2.19
C GLY A 158 21.59 2.95 2.60
N ASN A 159 21.47 1.90 1.78
CA ASN A 159 21.90 0.52 2.08
C ASN A 159 21.03 -0.14 3.16
N VAL A 160 19.74 -0.27 2.86
CA VAL A 160 18.74 -0.75 3.84
C VAL A 160 19.10 -2.16 4.37
N CYS A 161 18.99 -2.32 5.68
CA CYS A 161 19.10 -3.62 6.34
C CYS A 161 17.84 -3.96 7.16
N GLU A 162 17.77 -5.20 7.65
CA GLU A 162 16.62 -5.65 8.47
C GLU A 162 16.45 -4.81 9.74
N LEU A 163 17.55 -4.34 10.34
CA LEU A 163 17.49 -3.51 11.55
C LEU A 163 16.85 -2.16 11.27
N ASP A 164 17.11 -1.54 10.12
CA ASP A 164 16.52 -0.24 9.76
C ASP A 164 15.00 -0.33 9.69
N ILE A 165 14.46 -1.44 9.15
CA ILE A 165 13.02 -1.70 9.10
C ILE A 165 12.45 -1.99 10.50
N ILE A 166 13.22 -2.63 11.39
CA ILE A 166 12.78 -2.89 12.77
C ILE A 166 12.72 -1.61 13.59
N PHE A 167 13.75 -0.76 13.48
CA PHE A 167 13.85 0.46 14.26
C PHE A 167 12.98 1.60 13.71
N ASN A 168 12.75 1.62 12.40
CA ASN A 168 11.96 2.66 11.72
C ASN A 168 10.77 2.04 10.97
N PHE A 169 10.01 1.17 11.65
CA PHE A 169 8.93 0.42 11.01
C PHE A 169 7.82 1.35 10.50
N GLU A 170 7.56 2.45 11.20
CA GLU A 170 6.62 3.50 10.80
C GLU A 170 7.02 4.16 9.48
N LYS A 171 8.32 4.39 9.25
CA LYS A 171 8.83 4.92 7.97
C LYS A 171 8.65 3.89 6.85
N ALA A 172 8.91 2.60 7.13
CA ALA A 172 8.63 1.54 6.16
C ALA A 172 7.13 1.48 5.78
N TYR A 173 6.22 1.58 6.76
CA TYR A 173 4.78 1.68 6.49
C TYR A 173 4.42 2.94 5.69
N PHE A 174 5.04 4.08 5.99
CA PHE A 174 4.81 5.32 5.27
C PHE A 174 5.25 5.19 3.79
N ILE A 175 6.44 4.66 3.54
CA ILE A 175 6.96 4.41 2.19
C ILE A 175 6.03 3.45 1.43
N LEU A 176 5.52 2.42 2.11
CA LEU A 176 4.59 1.47 1.51
C LEU A 176 3.26 2.12 1.15
N ASP A 177 2.73 2.98 2.03
CA ASP A 177 1.46 3.67 1.83
C ASP A 177 1.53 4.72 0.71
N GLU A 178 2.68 5.36 0.49
CA GLU A 178 2.90 6.25 -0.66
C GLU A 178 3.07 5.48 -1.98
N PHE A 179 3.47 4.21 -1.91
CA PHE A 179 3.69 3.37 -3.09
C PHE A 179 2.43 2.60 -3.50
N ILE A 180 1.72 2.01 -2.54
CA ILE A 180 0.57 1.12 -2.76
C ILE A 180 -0.60 1.59 -1.89
N ILE A 181 -1.71 1.91 -2.53
CA ILE A 181 -2.96 2.27 -1.85
C ILE A 181 -4.03 1.29 -2.29
N GLY A 182 -4.70 0.69 -1.31
CA GLY A 182 -5.84 -0.18 -1.60
C GLY A 182 -5.46 -1.42 -2.43
N GLY A 183 -4.26 -1.95 -2.23
CA GLY A 183 -3.80 -3.13 -2.97
C GLY A 183 -3.40 -2.86 -4.42
N GLU A 184 -3.46 -1.60 -4.89
CA GLU A 184 -3.04 -1.19 -6.23
C GLU A 184 -1.85 -0.22 -6.16
N ILE A 185 -1.03 -0.21 -7.21
CA ILE A 185 0.10 0.73 -7.32
C ILE A 185 -0.46 2.13 -7.53
N GLN A 186 -0.06 3.08 -6.69
CA GLN A 186 -0.39 4.49 -6.86
C GLN A 186 0.71 5.22 -7.64
N GLU A 187 1.95 5.17 -7.14
CA GLU A 187 3.06 5.96 -7.65
C GLU A 187 4.04 5.09 -8.43
N THR A 188 4.23 5.40 -9.71
CA THR A 188 5.14 4.64 -10.59
C THR A 188 6.55 5.24 -10.61
N SER A 189 6.73 6.49 -10.16
CA SER A 189 8.01 7.20 -10.18
C SER A 189 8.77 7.13 -8.85
N LYS A 190 9.96 6.50 -8.86
CA LYS A 190 10.91 6.44 -7.72
C LYS A 190 11.36 7.82 -7.21
N LYS A 191 11.31 8.87 -8.05
CA LYS A 191 11.67 10.24 -7.65
C LYS A 191 10.53 10.94 -6.91
N SER A 192 9.29 10.70 -7.34
CA SER A 192 8.10 11.29 -6.73
C SER A 192 7.86 10.72 -5.33
N ALA A 193 7.92 9.39 -5.19
CA ALA A 193 7.71 8.72 -3.91
C ALA A 193 8.69 9.19 -2.81
N VAL A 194 9.99 9.14 -3.08
CA VAL A 194 11.01 9.53 -2.08
C VAL A 194 10.91 11.00 -1.70
N LYS A 195 10.63 11.89 -2.67
CA LYS A 195 10.44 13.31 -2.39
C LYS A 195 9.20 13.55 -1.52
N ALA A 196 8.09 12.84 -1.77
CA ALA A 196 6.89 12.93 -0.94
C ALA A 196 7.15 12.48 0.51
N ILE A 197 8.04 11.49 0.69
CA ILE A 197 8.48 11.03 2.01
C ILE A 197 9.35 12.08 2.70
N GLU A 198 10.36 12.62 2.02
CA GLU A 198 11.21 13.70 2.55
C GLU A 198 10.38 14.93 2.93
N ASP A 199 9.44 15.35 2.06
CA ASP A 199 8.54 16.47 2.31
C ASP A 199 7.61 16.20 3.51
N SER A 200 7.19 14.95 3.71
CA SER A 200 6.35 14.56 4.86
C SER A 200 7.14 14.50 6.16
N ASP A 201 8.40 14.07 6.12
CA ASP A 201 9.29 14.03 7.28
C ASP A 201 9.62 15.45 7.76
N MET A 202 9.93 16.37 6.84
CA MET A 202 10.13 17.79 7.15
C MET A 202 8.90 18.43 7.83
N LEU A 203 7.68 18.02 7.46
CA LEU A 203 6.45 18.50 8.09
C LEU A 203 6.18 17.86 9.46
N GLN A 204 6.70 16.66 9.72
CA GLN A 204 6.60 16.01 11.03
C GLN A 204 7.56 16.66 12.04
N GLU A 205 8.79 16.97 11.65
CA GLU A 205 9.78 17.64 12.51
C GLU A 205 9.32 19.05 12.96
N ILE A 206 8.53 19.75 12.15
CA ILE A 206 7.98 21.07 12.52
C ILE A 206 6.87 20.96 13.59
N ARG A 207 6.26 19.77 13.76
CA ARG A 207 5.12 19.58 14.68
C ARG A 207 5.51 19.13 16.08
N ASP A 208 6.73 18.61 16.25
CA ASP A 208 7.27 18.18 17.55
C ASP A 208 8.46 19.09 17.95
N PRO A 209 8.21 20.27 18.55
CA PRO A 209 9.27 21.12 19.12
C PRO A 209 9.83 20.60 20.45
#